data_AF-A0A843CFC9-F1
#
_entry.id   AF-A0A843CFC9-F1
#
_cell.length_a   1.000
_cell.length_b   1.000
_cell.length_c   1.000
_cell.angle_alpha   90.00
_cell.angle_beta   90.00
_cell.angle_gamma   90.00
#
_symmetry.space_group_name_H-M   'P 1'
#
loop_
_entity.id
_entity.type
_entity.pdbx_description
1 polymer ?
#
loop_
_entity_poly.entity_id
_entity_poly.type
_entity_poly.pdbx_seq_one_letter_code
_entity_poly.pdbx_strand_id
1 'polypeptide(L)'
;MKWTETVETGLRSIERSYKRVAEDADIFLDALKLRRAGHIGFIDCLLYAISLREDLKFLSFDIELKKIVRKKGFEDTILVSEL
;
A
#
# COMPACT_ATOMS: atom_id res chain seq x y z
N MET A 1 24.06 -18.70 6.91
CA MET A 1 23.27 -18.30 8.09
C MET A 1 23.69 -16.88 8.51
N LYS A 2 23.31 -15.84 7.74
CA LYS A 2 23.66 -14.42 7.98
C LYS A 2 22.58 -13.46 7.48
N TRP A 3 21.86 -13.81 6.42
CA TRP A 3 20.82 -12.94 5.85
C TRP A 3 19.57 -12.82 6.73
N THR A 4 19.21 -13.89 7.46
CA THR A 4 18.04 -13.89 8.36
C THR A 4 18.22 -12.92 9.52
N GLU A 5 19.42 -12.82 10.10
CA GLU A 5 19.74 -11.87 11.17
C GLU A 5 19.66 -10.41 10.68
N THR A 6 20.16 -10.15 9.47
CA THR A 6 20.04 -8.82 8.84
C THR A 6 18.57 -8.45 8.60
N VAL A 7 17.78 -9.38 8.05
CA VAL A 7 16.34 -9.17 7.82
C VAL A 7 15.60 -8.94 9.13
N GLU A 8 15.87 -9.74 10.16
CA GLU A 8 15.25 -9.58 11.48
C GLU A 8 15.57 -8.21 12.08
N THR A 9 16.83 -7.77 11.99
CA THR A 9 17.25 -6.45 12.46
C THR A 9 16.48 -5.33 11.73
N GLY A 10 16.33 -5.45 10.42
CA GLY A 10 15.54 -4.52 9.61
C GLY A 10 14.06 -4.48 10.02
N LEU A 11 13.43 -5.64 10.17
CA LEU A 11 12.03 -5.74 10.60
C LEU A 11 11.81 -5.11 11.98
N ARG A 12 12.66 -5.43 12.95
CA ARG A 12 12.60 -4.83 14.30
C ARG A 12 12.78 -3.32 14.28
N SER A 13 13.60 -2.80 13.36
CA SER A 13 13.76 -1.36 13.17
C SER A 13 12.46 -0.72 12.66
N ILE A 14 11.81 -1.33 11.65
CA ILE A 14 10.53 -0.85 11.10
C ILE A 14 9.45 -0.87 12.19
N GLU A 15 9.30 -1.98 12.92
CA GLU A 15 8.31 -2.11 14.00
C GLU A 15 8.45 -1.05 15.10
N ARG A 16 9.68 -0.61 15.39
CA ARG A 16 9.96 0.41 16.42
C ARG A 16 9.81 1.84 15.93
N SER A 17 10.03 2.10 14.64
CA SER A 17 10.12 3.45 14.08
C SER A 17 8.87 3.89 13.31
N TYR A 18 8.08 2.96 12.78
CA TYR A 18 6.86 3.25 12.04
C TYR A 18 5.62 3.06 12.91
N LYS A 19 4.64 3.93 12.73
CA LYS A 19 3.33 3.76 13.34
C LYS A 19 2.50 2.84 12.46
N ARG A 20 2.01 1.74 13.03
CA ARG A 20 1.03 0.88 12.36
C ARG A 20 -0.27 1.65 12.15
N VAL A 21 -0.78 1.57 10.93
CA VAL A 21 -2.12 2.05 10.57
C VAL A 21 -3.09 0.89 10.75
N ALA A 22 -4.22 1.13 11.37
CA ALA A 22 -5.24 0.10 11.60
C ALA A 22 -6.21 0.07 10.42
N GLU A 23 -6.54 -1.13 9.95
CA GLU A 23 -7.60 -1.32 8.96
C GLU A 23 -8.94 -1.60 9.65
N ASP A 24 -10.02 -1.01 9.13
CA ASP A 24 -11.40 -1.33 9.52
C ASP A 24 -12.18 -1.94 8.34
N ALA A 25 -13.39 -2.43 8.62
CA ALA A 25 -14.23 -3.10 7.63
C ALA A 25 -14.48 -2.24 6.39
N ASP A 26 -14.56 -0.91 6.54
CA ASP A 26 -14.82 -0.03 5.42
C ASP A 26 -13.62 0.10 4.50
N ILE A 27 -12.39 0.12 5.05
CA ILE A 27 -11.16 0.06 4.26
C ILE A 27 -11.13 -1.23 3.41
N PHE A 28 -11.53 -2.37 3.96
CA PHE A 28 -11.64 -3.63 3.20
C PHE A 28 -12.70 -3.52 2.08
N LEU A 29 -13.85 -2.92 2.34
CA LEU A 29 -14.90 -2.73 1.33
C LEU A 29 -14.43 -1.83 0.18
N ASP A 30 -13.69 -0.76 0.48
CA ASP A 30 -13.14 0.13 -0.54
C ASP A 30 -12.05 -0.56 -1.38
N ALA A 31 -11.18 -1.35 -0.76
CA ALA A 31 -10.21 -2.19 -1.45
C ALA A 31 -10.89 -3.16 -2.43
N LEU A 32 -12.02 -3.77 -2.05
CA LEU A 32 -12.80 -4.66 -2.92
C LEU A 32 -13.43 -3.92 -4.10
N LYS A 33 -13.90 -2.68 -3.91
CA LYS A 33 -14.41 -1.83 -5.01
C LYS A 33 -13.29 -1.54 -6.02
N LEU A 34 -12.10 -1.18 -5.54
CA LEU A 34 -10.93 -0.94 -6.39
C LEU A 34 -10.54 -2.20 -7.16
N ARG A 35 -10.52 -3.35 -6.48
CA ARG A 35 -10.24 -4.65 -7.11
C ARG A 35 -11.24 -4.95 -8.23
N ARG A 36 -12.54 -4.76 -7.98
CA ARG A 36 -13.59 -4.91 -9.00
C ARG A 36 -13.43 -3.96 -10.18
N ALA A 37 -12.84 -2.78 -9.98
CA ALA A 37 -12.59 -1.82 -11.04
C ALA A 37 -11.46 -2.22 -12.00
N GLY A 38 -10.65 -3.25 -11.68
CA GLY A 38 -9.71 -3.86 -12.62
C GLY A 38 -8.32 -4.19 -12.07
N HIS A 39 -8.06 -4.03 -10.77
CA HIS A 39 -6.80 -4.44 -10.15
C HIS A 39 -6.85 -5.88 -9.63
N ILE A 40 -5.75 -6.62 -9.80
CA ILE A 40 -5.70 -8.05 -9.48
C ILE A 40 -5.29 -8.28 -8.02
N GLY A 41 -4.29 -7.54 -7.54
CA GLY A 41 -3.72 -7.65 -6.20
C GLY A 41 -4.61 -7.03 -5.12
N PHE A 42 -5.17 -7.86 -4.24
CA PHE A 42 -6.01 -7.36 -3.15
C PHE A 42 -5.22 -6.54 -2.13
N ILE A 43 -3.99 -6.98 -1.80
CA ILE A 43 -3.13 -6.26 -0.85
C ILE A 43 -2.78 -4.86 -1.38
N ASP A 44 -2.48 -4.72 -2.67
CA ASP A 44 -2.21 -3.40 -3.27
C ASP A 44 -3.44 -2.48 -3.21
N CYS A 45 -4.63 -3.06 -3.44
CA CYS A 45 -5.88 -2.33 -3.28
C CYS A 45 -6.13 -1.90 -1.83
N LEU A 46 -5.78 -2.76 -0.87
CA LEU A 46 -5.93 -2.49 0.55
C LEU A 46 -4.99 -1.37 1.00
N LEU A 47 -3.70 -1.46 0.65
CA LEU A 47 -2.71 -0.43 0.97
C LEU A 47 -3.06 0.92 0.33
N TYR A 48 -3.56 0.91 -0.90
CA TYR A 48 -4.09 2.12 -1.54
C TYR A 48 -5.32 2.68 -0.80
N ALA A 49 -6.29 1.84 -0.45
CA ALA A 49 -7.49 2.27 0.27
C ALA A 49 -7.15 2.87 1.65
N ILE A 50 -6.21 2.27 2.38
CA ILE A 50 -5.66 2.83 3.62
C ILE A 50 -5.10 4.24 3.37
N SER A 51 -4.29 4.40 2.31
CA SER A 51 -3.66 5.69 2.02
C SER A 51 -4.66 6.81 1.75
N LEU A 52 -5.79 6.48 1.09
CA LEU A 52 -6.86 7.43 0.84
C LEU A 52 -7.57 7.85 2.12
N ARG A 53 -7.93 6.88 2.97
CA ARG A 53 -8.72 7.14 4.18
C ARG A 53 -7.94 7.88 5.26
N GLU A 54 -6.65 7.59 5.35
CA GLU A 54 -5.78 8.13 6.38
C GLU A 54 -5.02 9.39 5.92
N ASP A 55 -5.33 9.91 4.73
CA ASP A 55 -4.63 11.05 4.09
C ASP A 55 -3.10 10.86 4.05
N LEU A 56 -2.69 9.66 3.66
CA LEU A 56 -1.28 9.26 3.56
C LEU A 56 -0.84 9.16 2.10
N LYS A 57 0.47 9.25 1.89
CA LYS A 57 1.09 8.87 0.63
C LYS A 57 1.47 7.39 0.65
N PHE A 58 1.15 6.67 -0.43
CA PHE A 58 1.50 5.26 -0.58
C PHE A 58 2.77 5.11 -1.43
N LEU A 59 3.92 4.89 -0.78
CA LEU A 59 5.18 4.61 -1.47
C LEU A 59 5.18 3.17 -2.00
N SER A 60 5.31 3.01 -3.31
CA SER A 60 5.33 1.69 -3.97
C SER A 60 6.24 1.70 -5.20
N PHE A 61 6.72 0.53 -5.61
CA PHE A 61 7.38 0.32 -6.90
C PHE A 61 6.39 -0.07 -8.01
N ASP A 62 5.11 -0.26 -7.67
CA ASP A 62 4.08 -0.68 -8.62
C ASP A 62 3.56 0.50 -9.46
N ILE A 63 4.21 0.70 -10.60
CA ILE A 63 3.83 1.71 -11.58
C ILE A 63 2.47 1.39 -12.23
N GLU A 64 2.12 0.11 -12.37
CA GLU A 64 0.85 -0.31 -12.97
C GLU A 64 -0.33 0.00 -12.06
N LEU A 65 -0.17 -0.14 -10.73
CA LEU A 65 -1.11 0.36 -9.72
C LEU A 65 -1.43 1.83 -9.95
N LYS A 66 -0.40 2.67 -10.01
CA LYS A 66 -0.56 4.12 -10.22
C LYS A 66 -1.25 4.45 -11.53
N LYS A 67 -0.93 3.75 -12.62
CA LYS A 67 -1.57 3.97 -13.93
C LYS A 67 -3.06 3.70 -13.89
N ILE A 68 -3.48 2.58 -13.30
CA ILE A 68 -4.90 2.22 -13.26
C ILE A 68 -5.67 3.11 -12.28
N VAL A 69 -5.11 3.46 -11.11
CA VAL A 69 -5.68 4.46 -10.17
C VAL A 69 -6.02 5.75 -10.92
N ARG A 70 -5.05 6.30 -11.65
CA ARG A 70 -5.24 7.50 -12.49
C ARG A 70 -6.26 7.28 -13.61
N LYS A 71 -6.15 6.18 -14.36
CA LYS A 71 -7.04 5.85 -15.49
C LYS A 71 -8.51 5.71 -15.06
N LYS A 72 -8.75 5.26 -13.84
CA LYS A 72 -10.09 5.07 -13.27
C LYS A 72 -10.63 6.31 -12.54
N GLY A 73 -9.86 7.40 -12.49
CA GLY A 73 -10.26 8.67 -11.88
C GLY A 73 -10.25 8.66 -10.35
N PHE A 74 -9.53 7.72 -9.74
CA PHE A 74 -9.31 7.77 -8.29
C PHE A 74 -8.20 8.77 -7.95
N GLU A 75 -8.17 9.22 -6.69
CA GLU A 75 -7.17 10.16 -6.21
C GLU A 75 -5.76 9.54 -6.20
N ASP A 76 -4.79 10.28 -6.69
CA ASP A 76 -3.42 9.79 -6.82
C ASP A 76 -2.60 10.07 -5.55
N THR A 77 -2.65 9.12 -4.62
CA THR A 77 -1.85 9.12 -3.38
C THR A 77 -0.51 8.40 -3.52
N ILE A 78 -0.25 7.76 -4.66
CA ILE A 78 0.89 6.85 -4.82
C ILE A 78 2.17 7.63 -5.14
N LEU A 79 3.24 7.38 -4.40
CA LEU A 79 4.59 7.79 -4.75
C LEU A 79 5.32 6.59 -5.36
N VAL A 80 5.97 6.80 -6.51
CA VAL A 80 6.80 5.78 -7.14
C VAL A 80 8.25 6.05 -6.79
N SER A 81 8.93 5.04 -6.28
CA SER A 81 10.37 5.09 -6.04
C SER A 81 11.15 4.64 -7.28
N GLU A 82 12.25 5.32 -7.59
CA GLU A 82 13.21 4.94 -8.64
C GLU A 82 14.47 4.22 -8.09
N LEU A 83 14.47 3.93 -6.78
CA LEU A 83 15.58 3.24 -6.08
C LEU A 83 15.89 1.85 -6.64
#